data_AF-A0AA89Q038-F1
#
_entry.id   AF-A0AA89Q038-F1
#
_cell.length_a   1.000
_cell.length_b   1.000
_cell.length_c   1.000
_cell.angle_alpha   90.00
_cell.angle_beta   90.00
_cell.angle_gamma   90.00
#
_symmetry.space_group_name_H-M   'P 1'
#
loop_
_entity.id
_entity.type
_entity.pdbx_description
1 polymer ?
#
loop_
_entity_poly.entity_id
_entity_poly.type
_entity_poly.pdbx_seq_one_letter_code
_entity_poly.pdbx_strand_id
1 'polypeptide(L)' 'MIQQTVHTEPGADPADVGLALAVAYALHAPAGRAPEVPGKAPRRGGRTATARRRAVRG' A
#
# COMPACT_ATOMS: atom_id res chain seq x y z
N MET A 1 9.08 -26.21 14.84
CA MET A 1 10.50 -26.04 14.48
C MET A 1 10.55 -25.74 12.98
N ILE A 2 11.10 -24.60 12.56
CA ILE A 2 11.18 -24.22 11.14
C ILE A 2 12.64 -24.34 10.71
N GLN A 3 12.90 -25.11 9.65
CA GLN A 3 14.21 -25.17 9.02
C GLN A 3 14.31 -24.08 7.97
N GLN A 4 15.41 -23.31 8.00
CA GLN A 4 15.74 -22.37 6.94
C GLN A 4 16.70 -23.06 5.98
N THR A 5 16.23 -23.29 4.75
CA THR A 5 17.05 -23.75 3.63
C THR A 5 17.48 -22.57 2.78
N VAL A 6 18.79 -22.44 2.57
CA VAL A 6 19.35 -21.44 1.66
C VAL A 6 19.25 -21.98 0.24
N HIS A 7 18.51 -21.27 -0.61
CA HIS A 7 18.43 -21.57 -2.04
C HIS A 7 19.35 -20.59 -2.79
N THR A 8 20.36 -21.13 -3.46
CA THR A 8 21.17 -20.34 -4.39
C THR A 8 20.42 -20.25 -5.70
N GLU A 9 19.77 -19.10 -5.94
CA GLU A 9 19.14 -18.81 -7.22
C GLU A 9 20.22 -18.39 -8.23
N PRO A 10 20.35 -19.09 -9.38
CA PRO A 10 21.25 -18.67 -10.44
C PRO A 10 20.75 -17.37 -11.10
N GLY A 11 21.67 -16.51 -11.55
CA GLY A 11 21.33 -15.28 -12.28
C GLY A 11 21.06 -14.03 -11.41
N ALA A 12 21.46 -14.06 -10.13
CA ALA A 12 21.39 -12.91 -9.23
C ALA A 12 22.72 -12.13 -9.11
N ASP A 13 23.65 -12.30 -10.05
CA ASP A 13 24.88 -11.51 -10.08
C ASP A 13 24.51 -10.01 -10.22
N PRO A 14 25.08 -9.11 -9.39
CA PRO A 14 24.71 -7.70 -9.42
C PRO A 14 24.93 -7.01 -10.77
N ALA A 15 25.95 -7.41 -11.53
CA ALA A 15 26.23 -6.86 -12.85
C ALA A 15 25.20 -7.35 -13.87
N ASP A 16 24.82 -8.62 -13.82
CA ASP A 16 23.77 -9.19 -14.68
C ASP A 16 22.40 -8.54 -14.41
N VAL A 17 22.07 -8.30 -13.14
CA VAL A 17 20.84 -7.60 -12.74
C VAL A 17 20.82 -6.17 -13.27
N GLY A 18 21.94 -5.45 -13.14
CA GLY A 18 22.07 -4.09 -13.68
C GLY A 18 21.86 -4.03 -15.19
N LEU A 19 22.46 -4.96 -15.93
CA LEU A 19 22.29 -5.07 -17.38
C LEU A 19 20.85 -5.40 -17.76
N ALA A 20 20.23 -6.37 -17.09
CA ALA A 20 18.84 -6.75 -17.33
C ALA A 20 17.88 -5.57 -17.12
N LEU A 21 18.10 -4.78 -16.07
CA LEU A 21 17.32 -3.56 -15.82
C LEU A 21 17.55 -2.51 -16.92
N ALA A 22 18.78 -2.29 -17.36
CA ALA A 22 19.07 -1.33 -18.43
C ALA A 22 18.36 -1.71 -19.74
N VAL A 23 18.41 -3.00 -20.12
CA VAL A 23 17.68 -3.53 -21.29
C VAL A 23 16.17 -3.38 -21.09
N ALA A 24 15.66 -3.70 -19.91
CA ALA A 24 14.23 -3.56 -19.61
C ALA A 24 13.77 -2.11 -19.77
N TYR A 25 14.54 -1.11 -19.30
CA TYR A 25 14.24 0.32 -19.48
C TYR A 25 14.31 0.76 -20.94
N ALA A 26 15.24 0.21 -21.72
CA ALA A 26 15.35 0.51 -23.15
C ALA A 26 14.13 -0.01 -23.93
N LEU A 27 13.61 -1.18 -23.53
CA LEU A 27 12.44 -1.80 -24.16
C LEU A 27 11.11 -1.27 -23.62
N HIS A 28 11.08 -0.87 -22.34
CA HIS A 28 9.89 -0.43 -21.63
C HIS A 28 10.16 0.93 -21.01
N ALA A 29 9.79 1.98 -21.73
CA ALA A 29 9.84 3.33 -21.18
C ALA A 29 9.02 3.39 -19.88
N PRO A 30 9.56 3.96 -18.79
CA PRO A 30 8.82 4.10 -17.54
C PRO A 30 7.55 4.92 -17.78
N ALA A 31 6.40 4.29 -17.58
CA ALA A 31 5.14 5.00 -17.60
C ALA A 31 5.05 5.90 -16.35
N GLY A 32 4.45 7.08 -16.49
CA GLY A 32 4.18 7.96 -15.37
C GLY A 32 3.35 7.26 -14.28
N ARG A 33 3.56 7.65 -13.03
CA ARG A 33 2.79 7.11 -11.91
C ARG A 33 1.30 7.42 -12.10
N ALA A 34 0.46 6.39 -12.03
CA ALA A 34 -0.98 6.58 -12.08
C ALA A 34 -1.45 7.46 -10.90
N PRO A 35 -2.54 8.24 -11.08
CA PRO A 35 -3.12 9.02 -9.99
C PRO A 35 -3.44 8.14 -8.78
N GLU A 36 -3.02 8.55 -7.59
CA GLU A 36 -3.37 7.83 -6.36
C GLU A 36 -4.86 7.96 -6.10
N VAL A 37 -5.58 6.82 -6.04
CA VAL A 37 -7.00 6.82 -5.69
C VAL A 37 -7.12 7.13 -4.19
N PRO A 38 -7.82 8.20 -3.79
CA PRO A 38 -7.97 8.52 -2.38
C PRO A 38 -8.74 7.40 -1.68
N GLY A 39 -8.17 6.90 -0.58
CA GLY A 39 -8.83 5.92 0.28
C GLY A 39 -10.19 6.45 0.75
N LYS A 40 -11.21 5.58 0.75
CA LYS A 40 -12.58 5.92 1.17
C LYS A 40 -12.55 6.56 2.56
N ALA A 41 -12.89 7.85 2.64
CA ALA A 41 -12.97 8.55 3.91
C ALA A 41 -13.92 7.81 4.86
N PRO A 42 -13.54 7.59 6.13
CA PRO A 42 -14.46 7.01 7.10
C PRO A 42 -15.68 7.94 7.23
N ARG A 43 -16.88 7.37 7.09
CA ARG A 43 -18.13 8.12 7.34
C ARG A 43 -18.08 8.55 8.81
N ARG A 44 -17.86 9.85 9.05
CA ARG A 44 -17.98 10.45 10.38
C ARG A 44 -19.42 10.28 10.84
N GLY A 45 -19.71 9.18 11.54
CA GLY A 45 -20.97 8.95 12.23
C GLY A 45 -21.20 10.14 13.14
N GLY A 46 -22.24 10.92 12.82
CA GLY A 46 -22.51 12.19 13.47
C GLY A 46 -22.73 12.02 14.97
N ARG A 47 -21.89 12.72 15.73
CA ARG A 47 -22.14 13.34 17.05
C ARG A 47 -23.05 12.56 18.01
N THR A 48 -22.40 12.03 19.04
CA THR A 48 -22.94 11.81 20.38
C THR A 48 -23.78 13.00 20.91
N ALA A 49 -24.69 12.66 21.83
CA ALA A 49 -25.40 13.51 22.78
C ALA A 49 -26.62 14.30 22.27
N THR A 50 -27.81 13.68 22.32
CA THR A 50 -29.02 14.40 22.75
C THR A 50 -29.44 13.83 24.09
N ALA A 51 -28.94 14.46 25.15
CA ALA A 51 -29.46 14.32 26.49
C ALA A 51 -30.94 14.77 26.53
N ARG A 52 -31.89 13.89 26.20
CA ARG A 52 -33.33 14.13 26.41
C ARG A 52 -33.77 13.91 27.87
N ARG A 53 -32.86 14.07 28.83
CA ARG A 53 -33.20 14.12 30.27
C ARG A 53 -33.35 15.58 30.70
N ARG A 54 -34.38 16.26 30.18
CA ARG A 54 -34.88 17.50 30.80
C ARG A 54 -36.36 17.68 30.50
N ALA A 55 -37.18 16.89 31.16
CA ALA A 55 -38.57 17.25 31.44
C ALA A 55 -38.83 16.97 32.93
N VAL A 56 -38.35 17.89 33.77
CA VAL A 56 -38.94 18.16 35.09
C VAL A 56 -39.39 19.61 35.01
N ARG A 57 -40.70 19.81 34.90
CA ARG A 57 -41.51 20.96 35.34
C ARG A 57 -42.95 20.64 34.95
N GLY A 58 -43.76 20.30 35.94
CA GLY A 58 -45.13 19.83 35.85
C GLY A 58 -45.37 18.82 36.95
#